data_AF-A0A4U5MCN5-F1
#
_entry.id   AF-A0A4U5MCN5-F1
#
_cell.length_a   1.000
_cell.length_b   1.000
_cell.length_c   1.000
_cell.angle_alpha   90.00
_cell.angle_beta   90.00
_cell.angle_gamma   90.00
#
_symmetry.space_group_name_H-M   'P 1'
#
loop_
_entity.id
_entity.type
_entity.pdbx_description
1 polymer ?
#
loop_
_entity_poly.entity_id
_entity_poly.type
_entity_poly.pdbx_seq_one_letter_code
_entity_poly.pdbx_strand_id
1 'polypeptide(L)'
;MLNSDFFLEGQTRSCKLPDVDYSAFFVLQHRFYGLPLDYKHFFPQLDQLLALVHRFQFDMVVSKIEDHRLSLNLNKAKEWFTEFAAILDCFS
;
A
#
# COMPACT_ATOMS: atom_id res chain seq x y z
N MET A 1 12.00 19.54 6.66
CA MET A 1 11.30 20.19 5.53
C MET A 1 10.15 21.10 5.98
N LEU A 2 9.33 20.71 6.97
CA LEU A 2 8.12 21.47 7.36
C LEU A 2 8.31 22.66 8.33
N ASN A 3 9.49 22.87 8.90
CA ASN A 3 9.78 23.96 9.87
C ASN A 3 10.81 24.96 9.33
N SER A 4 10.78 25.24 8.04
CA SER A 4 11.72 26.16 7.41
C SER A 4 10.98 27.36 6.84
N ASP A 5 11.15 28.51 7.48
CA ASP A 5 10.61 29.79 6.99
C ASP A 5 11.28 30.25 5.69
N PHE A 6 12.38 29.59 5.29
CA PHE A 6 13.08 29.81 4.03
C PHE A 6 12.37 29.21 2.80
N PHE A 7 11.53 28.19 2.97
CA PHE A 7 10.85 27.57 1.84
C PHE A 7 9.46 28.16 1.68
N LEU A 8 9.08 28.43 0.42
CA LEU A 8 7.79 29.02 0.05
C LEU A 8 6.61 28.24 0.66
N GLU A 9 6.75 26.91 0.78
CA GLU A 9 5.76 25.99 1.35
C GLU A 9 5.58 26.16 2.86
N GLY A 10 6.64 26.55 3.58
CA GLY A 10 6.58 26.87 5.00
C GLY A 10 5.81 28.18 5.25
N GLN A 11 5.95 29.16 4.35
CA GLN A 11 5.26 30.44 4.43
C GLN A 11 3.77 30.34 4.04
N THR A 12 3.47 29.62 2.96
CA THR A 12 2.08 29.43 2.50
C THR A 12 1.34 28.33 3.26
N ARG A 13 2.05 27.58 4.12
CA ARG A 13 1.56 26.37 4.81
C ARG A 13 0.90 25.38 3.85
N SER A 14 1.30 25.39 2.58
CA SER A 14 0.76 24.54 1.54
C SER A 14 1.90 23.97 0.72
N CYS A 15 1.92 22.64 0.60
CA CYS A 15 2.83 21.91 -0.26
C CYS A 15 2.04 21.43 -1.48
N LYS A 16 2.56 21.74 -2.68
CA LYS A 16 1.95 21.30 -3.94
C LYS A 16 2.63 20.02 -4.40
N LEU A 17 1.84 19.00 -4.69
CA LEU A 17 2.30 17.72 -5.21
C LEU A 17 1.70 17.50 -6.60
N PRO A 18 2.30 18.05 -7.67
CA PRO A 18 1.71 18.06 -9.00
C PRO A 18 1.62 16.66 -9.63
N ASP A 19 2.54 15.75 -9.26
CA ASP A 19 2.66 14.41 -9.85
C ASP A 19 2.02 13.32 -8.98
N VAL A 20 1.19 13.72 -8.01
CA VAL A 20 0.60 12.81 -7.03
C VAL A 20 -0.90 12.71 -7.29
N ASP A 21 -1.35 11.48 -7.57
CA ASP A 21 -2.78 11.20 -7.64
C ASP A 21 -3.42 11.41 -6.26
N TYR A 22 -4.51 12.18 -6.24
CA TYR A 22 -5.20 12.55 -5.01
C TYR A 22 -5.79 11.32 -4.31
N SER A 23 -6.32 10.35 -5.05
CA SER A 23 -6.98 9.17 -4.48
C SER A 23 -5.97 8.28 -3.78
N ALA A 24 -4.84 8.00 -4.43
CA ALA A 24 -3.74 7.24 -3.83
C ALA A 24 -3.13 7.96 -2.62
N PHE A 25 -2.99 9.29 -2.67
CA PHE A 25 -2.51 10.08 -1.54
C PHE A 25 -3.47 10.11 -0.36
N PHE A 26 -4.78 10.18 -0.62
CA PHE A 26 -5.82 10.13 0.41
C PHE A 26 -5.80 8.81 1.17
N VAL A 27 -5.57 7.69 0.48
CA VAL A 27 -5.38 6.36 1.10
C VAL A 27 -4.13 6.36 1.98
N LEU A 28 -3.01 6.94 1.52
CA LEU A 28 -1.80 7.05 2.32
C LEU A 28 -2.02 7.88 3.60
N GLN A 29 -2.78 8.98 3.51
CA GLN A 29 -3.11 9.82 4.68
C GLN A 29 -3.90 9.06 5.74
N HIS A 30 -4.87 8.23 5.34
CA HIS A 30 -5.62 7.40 6.29
C HIS A 30 -4.68 6.59 7.16
N ARG A 31 -3.65 6.01 6.55
CA ARG A 31 -2.64 5.23 7.26
C ARG A 31 -1.76 6.09 8.15
N PHE A 32 -1.41 7.29 7.71
CA PHE A 32 -0.65 8.27 8.50
C PHE A 32 -1.38 8.66 9.79
N TYR A 33 -2.71 8.79 9.73
CA TYR A 33 -3.57 9.05 10.90
C TYR A 33 -3.95 7.78 11.68
N GLY A 34 -3.38 6.62 11.35
CA GLY A 34 -3.61 5.37 12.08
C GLY A 34 -4.94 4.68 11.77
N LEU A 35 -5.68 5.15 10.77
CA LEU A 35 -6.94 4.53 10.37
C LEU A 35 -6.70 3.17 9.68
N PRO A 36 -7.60 2.19 9.87
CA PRO A 36 -7.52 0.92 9.17
C PRO A 36 -7.75 1.13 7.67
N LEU A 37 -6.98 0.40 6.85
CA LEU A 37 -7.14 0.39 5.39
C LEU A 37 -7.61 -1.00 4.96
N ASP A 38 -8.66 -1.03 4.14
CA ASP A 38 -9.08 -2.25 3.45
C ASP A 38 -8.56 -2.27 2.01
N TYR A 39 -7.38 -2.87 1.83
CA TYR A 39 -6.68 -2.94 0.55
C TYR A 39 -7.45 -3.70 -0.54
N LYS A 40 -8.47 -4.49 -0.19
CA LYS A 40 -9.30 -5.21 -1.16
C LYS A 40 -10.06 -4.26 -2.07
N HIS A 41 -10.46 -3.10 -1.55
CA HIS A 41 -11.23 -2.09 -2.29
C HIS A 41 -10.35 -1.15 -3.14
N PHE A 42 -9.02 -1.14 -2.93
CA PHE A 42 -8.08 -0.21 -3.57
C PHE A 42 -7.15 -0.89 -4.60
N PHE A 43 -7.48 -2.11 -5.00
CA PHE A 43 -6.71 -2.90 -5.96
C PHE A 43 -6.29 -2.16 -7.25
N PRO A 44 -7.16 -1.38 -7.92
CA PRO A 44 -6.77 -0.70 -9.15
C PRO A 44 -5.79 0.46 -8.93
N GLN A 45 -5.55 0.88 -7.69
CA GLN A 45 -4.65 2.00 -7.33
C GLN A 45 -3.42 1.53 -6.55
N LEU A 46 -3.25 0.21 -6.35
CA LEU A 46 -2.23 -0.34 -5.47
C LEU A 46 -0.81 -0.03 -5.95
N ASP A 47 -0.57 -0.01 -7.26
CA ASP A 47 0.74 0.35 -7.84
C ASP A 47 1.08 1.83 -7.63
N GLN A 48 0.10 2.71 -7.79
CA GLN A 48 0.26 4.15 -7.55
C GLN A 48 0.49 4.44 -6.06
N LEU A 49 -0.26 3.74 -5.19
CA LEU A 49 -0.04 3.79 -3.75
C LEU A 49 1.37 3.31 -3.39
N LEU A 50 1.85 2.20 -3.97
CA LEU A 50 3.20 1.69 -3.71
C LEU A 50 4.28 2.70 -4.10
N ALA A 51 4.13 3.36 -5.27
CA ALA A 51 5.05 4.40 -5.71
C ALA A 51 5.09 5.59 -4.72
N LEU A 52 3.94 6.02 -4.20
CA LEU A 52 3.87 7.06 -3.18
C LEU A 52 4.49 6.63 -1.85
N VAL A 53 4.19 5.41 -1.41
CA VAL A 53 4.73 4.84 -0.18
C VAL A 53 6.26 4.78 -0.23
N HIS A 54 6.85 4.38 -1.37
CA HIS A 54 8.30 4.44 -1.57
C HIS A 54 8.84 5.87 -1.57
N ARG A 55 8.16 6.80 -2.27
CA ARG A 55 8.57 8.22 -2.32
C ARG A 55 8.61 8.86 -0.94
N PHE A 56 7.66 8.54 -0.08
CA PHE A 56 7.56 9.06 1.28
C PHE A 56 8.27 8.19 2.33
N GLN A 57 8.98 7.13 1.91
CA GLN A 57 9.72 6.21 2.78
C GLN A 57 8.87 5.64 3.93
N PHE A 58 7.66 5.20 3.59
CA PHE A 58 6.67 4.75 4.59
C PHE A 58 6.74 3.23 4.76
N ASP A 59 7.87 2.76 5.32
CA ASP A 59 8.29 1.35 5.33
C ASP A 59 7.24 0.39 5.92
N MET A 60 6.56 0.79 6.99
CA MET A 60 5.49 -0.02 7.60
C MET A 60 4.32 -0.29 6.64
N VAL A 61 4.07 0.63 5.71
CA VAL A 61 3.00 0.49 4.69
C VAL A 61 3.49 -0.34 3.52
N VAL A 62 4.78 -0.26 3.17
CA VAL A 62 5.41 -1.16 2.19
C VAL A 62 5.18 -2.61 2.60
N SER A 63 5.60 -2.99 3.81
CA SER A 63 5.46 -4.37 4.28
C SER A 63 4.01 -4.86 4.27
N LYS A 64 3.05 -4.00 4.62
CA LYS A 64 1.62 -4.37 4.58
C LYS A 64 1.08 -4.59 3.17
N ILE A 65 1.53 -3.78 2.21
CA ILE A 65 1.15 -3.95 0.80
C ILE A 65 1.77 -5.24 0.24
N GLU A 66 3.03 -5.52 0.59
CA GLU A 66 3.73 -6.75 0.22
C GLU A 66 3.03 -7.99 0.81
N ASP A 67 2.73 -7.99 2.10
CA ASP A 67 1.97 -9.05 2.77
C ASP A 67 0.63 -9.31 2.08
N HIS A 68 -0.08 -8.23 1.70
CA HIS A 68 -1.33 -8.36 0.97
C HIS A 68 -1.12 -9.01 -0.42
N ARG A 69 -0.12 -8.58 -1.19
CA ARG A 69 0.22 -9.19 -2.48
C ARG A 69 0.60 -10.67 -2.36
N LEU A 70 1.38 -11.02 -1.35
CA LEU A 70 1.74 -12.40 -1.05
C LEU A 70 0.51 -13.24 -0.71
N SER A 71 -0.44 -12.69 0.05
CA SER A 71 -1.70 -13.38 0.39
C SER A 71 -2.59 -13.65 -0.84
N LEU A 72 -2.58 -12.75 -1.82
CA LEU A 72 -3.32 -12.91 -3.08
C LEU A 72 -2.67 -13.97 -3.97
N ASN A 73 -1.34 -13.97 -4.01
CA ASN A 73 -0.58 -14.97 -4.74
C ASN A 73 -0.74 -16.36 -4.10
N LEU A 74 -0.84 -16.46 -2.77
CA LEU A 74 -1.15 -17.72 -2.10
C LEU A 74 -2.53 -18.27 -2.46
N ASN A 75 -3.54 -17.41 -2.61
CA ASN A 75 -4.87 -17.86 -3.05
C ASN A 75 -4.86 -18.36 -4.50
N LYS A 76 -4.12 -17.71 -5.40
CA LYS A 76 -3.91 -18.21 -6.77
C LYS A 76 -3.01 -19.44 -6.81
N ALA A 77 -1.99 -19.49 -5.96
CA ALA A 77 -1.09 -20.63 -5.86
C ALA A 77 -1.82 -21.87 -5.33
N LYS A 78 -2.82 -21.71 -4.45
CA LYS A 78 -3.72 -22.81 -4.07
C LYS A 78 -4.43 -23.42 -5.28
N GLU A 79 -4.75 -22.64 -6.31
CA GLU A 79 -5.30 -23.17 -7.56
C GLU A 79 -4.26 -24.03 -8.31
N TRP A 80 -2.97 -23.66 -8.27
CA TRP A 80 -1.88 -24.44 -8.86
C TRP A 80 -1.49 -25.68 -8.05
N PHE A 81 -1.71 -25.66 -6.73
CA PHE A 81 -1.49 -26.80 -5.84
C PHE A 81 -2.75 -27.65 -5.62
N THR A 82 -3.81 -27.49 -6.43
CA THR A 82 -4.99 -28.36 -6.38
C THR A 82 -4.64 -29.84 -6.61
N GLU A 83 -3.58 -30.14 -7.36
CA GLU A 83 -3.05 -31.51 -7.51
C GLU A 83 -2.42 -32.07 -6.23
N PHE A 84 -1.97 -31.22 -5.30
CA PHE A 84 -1.44 -31.63 -4.00
C PHE A 84 -2.51 -31.71 -2.90
N ALA A 85 -3.70 -31.13 -3.11
CA ALA A 85 -4.83 -31.27 -2.18
C ALA A 85 -5.26 -32.73 -2.02
N ALA A 86 -5.21 -33.53 -3.10
CA ALA A 86 -5.45 -34.97 -3.05
C ALA A 86 -4.41 -35.75 -2.23
N ILE A 87 -3.20 -35.21 -2.06
CA ILE A 87 -2.12 -35.86 -1.28
C ILE A 87 -2.25 -35.50 0.21
N LEU A 88 -2.73 -34.30 0.54
CA LEU A 88 -2.92 -33.87 1.93
C LEU A 88 -4.15 -34.47 2.61
N ASP A 89 -5.21 -34.81 1.86
CA ASP A 89 -6.37 -35.56 2.38
C ASP A 89 -6.04 -37.05 2.67
N CYS A 90 -4.87 -37.54 2.26
CA CYS A 90 -4.38 -38.88 2.66
C CYS A 90 -3.61 -38.89 4.00
N PHE A 91 -3.36 -37.72 4.60
CA PHE A 91 -2.62 -37.61 5.87
C PHE A 91 -3.46 -37.03 7.03
N SER A 92 -4.78 -36.90 6.86
CA SER A 92 -5.76 -36.68 7.94
C SER A 92 -6.53 -37.96 8.26
#